data_AF-A0A1G2MAP5-F1
#
_entry.id   AF-A0A1G2MAP5-F1
#
_cell.length_a   1.000
_cell.length_b   1.000
_cell.length_c   1.000
_cell.angle_alpha   90.00
_cell.angle_beta   90.00
_cell.angle_gamma   90.00
#
_symmetry.space_group_name_H-M   'P 1'
#
loop_
_entity.id
_entity.type
_entity.pdbx_description
1 polymer ?
#
loop_
_entity_poly.entity_id
_entity_poly.type
_entity_poly.pdbx_seq_one_letter_code
_entity_poly.pdbx_strand_id
1 'polypeptide(L)' 'MTSKLMEKKISNLNQEVALLRSAVLSVVGETDPEGAYRPEFVKDILYRARSPHSSHRFTNAKDFLSLTGRKK' A
#
# COMPACT_ATOMS: atom_id res chain seq x y z
N MET A 1 16.30 -18.61 -23.71
CA MET A 1 14.94 -18.02 -23.84
C MET A 1 13.94 -18.57 -22.83
N THR A 2 14.09 -19.80 -22.35
CA THR A 2 13.17 -20.45 -21.39
C THR A 2 13.27 -19.90 -19.96
N SER A 3 14.46 -19.51 -19.49
CA SER A 3 14.64 -18.96 -18.13
C SER A 3 13.87 -17.66 -17.91
N LYS A 4 13.96 -16.72 -18.85
CA LYS A 4 13.27 -15.41 -18.79
C LYS A 4 11.75 -15.55 -18.70
N LEU A 5 11.19 -16.56 -19.36
CA LEU A 5 9.77 -16.89 -19.30
C LEU A 5 9.39 -17.49 -17.94
N MET A 6 10.25 -18.32 -17.35
CA MET A 6 10.06 -18.87 -16.01
C MET A 6 10.16 -17.77 -14.94
N GLU A 7 11.16 -16.88 -15.03
CA GLU A 7 11.31 -15.73 -14.13
C GLU A 7 10.07 -14.84 -14.14
N LYS A 8 9.52 -14.55 -15.33
CA LYS A 8 8.28 -13.76 -15.45
C LYS A 8 7.09 -14.47 -14.82
N LYS A 9 6.95 -15.79 -15.01
CA LYS A 9 5.89 -16.57 -14.38
C LYS A 9 6.01 -16.58 -12.86
N ILE A 10 7.22 -16.75 -12.32
CA ILE A 10 7.48 -16.71 -10.88
C ILE A 10 7.16 -15.32 -10.31
N SER A 11 7.58 -14.25 -11.01
CA SER A 11 7.27 -12.86 -10.63
C SER A 11 5.77 -12.61 -10.57
N ASN A 12 5.01 -13.05 -11.58
CA ASN A 12 3.56 -12.92 -11.59
C ASN A 12 2.91 -13.72 -10.46
N LEU A 13 3.37 -14.95 -10.22
CA LEU A 13 2.85 -15.79 -9.15
C LEU A 13 3.07 -15.15 -7.77
N ASN A 14 4.24 -14.57 -7.54
CA ASN A 14 4.55 -13.85 -6.31
C ASN A 14 3.63 -12.63 -6.12
N GLN A 15 3.34 -11.90 -7.20
CA GLN A 15 2.43 -10.76 -7.16
C GLN A 15 0.99 -11.20 -6.85
N GLU A 16 0.50 -12.27 -7.47
CA GLU A 16 -0.83 -12.82 -7.22
C GLU A 16 -0.97 -13.31 -5.77
N VAL A 17 0.05 -14.02 -5.25
CA VAL A 17 0.08 -14.47 -3.85
C VAL A 17 0.10 -13.29 -2.87
N ALA A 18 0.84 -12.21 -3.18
CA ALA A 18 0.87 -11.01 -2.35
C ALA A 18 -0.50 -10.32 -2.27
N LEU A 19 -1.21 -10.22 -3.40
CA LEU A 19 -2.57 -9.68 -3.45
C LEU A 19 -3.55 -10.54 -2.66
N LEU A 20 -3.45 -11.88 -2.79
CA LEU A 20 -4.30 -12.81 -2.05
C LEU A 20 -4.05 -12.72 -0.54
N ARG A 21 -2.78 -12.62 -0.12
CA ARG A 21 -2.40 -12.40 1.28
C ARG A 21 -2.99 -11.11 1.82
N SER A 22 -2.88 -10.01 1.07
CA SER A 22 -3.46 -8.72 1.46
C SER A 22 -4.98 -8.79 1.62
N ALA A 23 -5.67 -9.49 0.71
CA ALA A 23 -7.11 -9.71 0.80
C ALA A 23 -7.48 -10.54 2.04
N VAL A 24 -6.76 -11.63 2.33
CA VAL A 24 -7.00 -12.45 3.53
C VAL A 24 -6.76 -11.63 4.80
N LEU A 25 -5.69 -10.84 4.87
CA LEU A 25 -5.41 -9.96 6.01
C LEU A 25 -6.51 -8.91 6.21
N SER A 26 -7.12 -8.41 5.12
CA SER A 26 -8.25 -7.49 5.19
C SER A 26 -9.52 -8.13 5.80
N VAL A 27 -9.67 -9.45 5.67
CA VAL A 27 -10.84 -10.21 6.13
C VAL A 27 -10.63 -10.75 7.55
N VAL A 28 -9.43 -11.29 7.84
CA VAL A 28 -9.13 -11.96 9.11
C VAL A 28 -8.81 -10.95 10.23
N GLY A 29 -8.46 -9.70 9.88
CA GLY A 29 -8.17 -8.66 10.88
C GLY A 29 -6.90 -8.91 11.69
N GLU A 30 -6.16 -10.00 11.41
CA GLU A 30 -4.85 -10.25 11.97
C GLU A 30 -3.86 -9.22 11.45
N THR A 31 -3.24 -8.51 12.39
CA THR A 31 -2.10 -7.63 12.20
C THR A 31 -1.03 -8.35 11.39
N ASP A 32 -0.77 -7.84 10.18
CA ASP A 32 0.48 -8.09 9.48
C ASP A 32 1.65 -7.78 10.45
N PRO A 33 2.82 -8.43 10.36
CA PRO A 33 4.02 -7.94 11.04
C PRO A 33 4.30 -6.44 10.79
N GLU A 34 3.82 -5.87 9.69
CA GLU A 34 3.83 -4.42 9.41
C GLU A 34 2.74 -3.60 10.13
N GLY A 35 1.75 -4.26 10.74
CA GLY A 35 0.67 -3.66 11.54
C GLY A 35 -0.74 -3.91 10.98
N ALA A 36 -1.75 -3.34 11.65
CA ALA A 36 -3.14 -3.50 11.24
C ALA A 36 -3.47 -2.57 10.06
N TYR A 37 -4.12 -3.10 9.03
CA TYR A 37 -4.63 -2.28 7.93
C TYR A 37 -5.68 -1.29 8.45
N ARG A 38 -5.50 0.00 8.15
CA ARG A 38 -6.41 1.08 8.55
C ARG A 38 -7.10 1.67 7.32
N PRO A 39 -8.29 1.19 6.92
CA PRO A 39 -8.98 1.67 5.70
C PRO A 39 -9.19 3.18 5.69
N GLU A 40 -9.37 3.79 6.87
CA GLU A 40 -9.67 5.22 6.98
C GLU A 40 -8.46 6.08 6.63
N PHE A 41 -7.24 5.56 6.81
CA PHE A 41 -6.04 6.19 6.29
C PHE A 41 -6.08 6.30 4.77
N VAL A 42 -6.46 5.22 4.09
CA VAL A 42 -6.48 5.17 2.62
C VAL A 42 -7.54 6.12 2.09
N LYS A 43 -8.74 6.15 2.70
CA LYS A 43 -9.80 7.08 2.33
C LYS A 43 -9.36 8.54 2.47
N ASP A 44 -8.75 8.90 3.59
CA ASP A 44 -8.27 10.27 3.85
C ASP A 44 -7.20 10.70 2.84
N ILE A 45 -6.26 9.81 2.52
CA ILE A 45 -5.21 10.10 1.55
C ILE A 45 -5.78 10.23 0.14
N LEU A 46 -6.66 9.34 -0.29
CA LEU A 46 -7.28 9.39 -1.62
C LEU A 46 -8.13 10.65 -1.79
N TYR A 47 -8.86 11.06 -0.75
CA TYR A 47 -9.61 12.31 -0.75
C TYR A 47 -8.69 13.52 -0.95
N ARG A 48 -7.58 13.59 -0.19
CA ARG A 48 -6.60 14.68 -0.30
C ARG A 48 -5.88 14.70 -1.64
N ALA A 49 -5.51 13.53 -2.18
CA ALA A 49 -4.82 13.42 -3.47
C ALA A 49 -5.72 13.82 -4.66
N ARG A 50 -7.03 13.55 -4.57
CA ARG A 50 -8.01 13.95 -5.60
C ARG A 50 -8.50 15.38 -5.46
N SER A 51 -8.17 16.05 -4.35
CA SER A 51 -8.57 17.42 -4.12
C SER A 51 -7.80 18.37 -5.04
N PRO A 52 -8.49 19.21 -5.84
CA PRO A 52 -7.87 20.08 -6.86
C PRO A 52 -6.95 21.17 -6.29
N HIS A 53 -6.88 21.31 -4.97
CA HIS A 53 -6.06 22.31 -4.26
C HIS A 53 -4.73 21.76 -3.71
N SER A 54 -4.39 20.50 -3.98
CA SER A 54 -3.18 19.88 -3.43
C SER A 54 -1.94 20.10 -4.30
N SER A 55 -1.34 21.30 -4.21
CA SER A 55 -0.03 21.60 -4.82
C SER A 55 1.15 21.06 -4.00
N HIS A 56 0.90 20.37 -2.89
CA HIS A 56 1.95 19.85 -2.02
C HIS A 56 2.60 18.59 -2.59
N ARG A 57 3.85 18.74 -3.00
CA ARG A 57 4.73 17.65 -3.37
C ARG A 57 5.54 17.22 -2.15
N PHE A 58 5.32 16.00 -1.69
CA PHE A 58 6.13 15.41 -0.61
C PHE A 58 7.48 14.95 -1.15
N THR A 59 8.55 15.39 -0.51
CA THR A 59 9.92 14.99 -0.87
C THR A 59 10.41 13.81 -0.03
N ASN A 60 9.75 13.53 1.10
CA ASN A 60 10.08 12.42 1.98
C ASN A 60 8.83 11.86 2.70
N ALA A 61 8.94 10.63 3.20
CA ALA A 61 7.85 9.92 3.86
C ALA A 61 7.41 10.57 5.18
N LYS A 62 8.33 11.23 5.89
CA LYS A 62 8.04 11.86 7.18
C LYS A 62 7.10 13.05 7.01
N ASP A 63 7.33 13.86 5.99
CA ASP A 63 6.51 15.01 5.64
C ASP A 63 5.11 14.57 5.20
N PHE A 64 5.03 13.50 4.41
CA PHE A 64 3.75 12.89 4.02
C PHE A 64 2.95 12.41 5.24
N LEU A 65 3.59 11.69 6.17
CA LEU A 65 2.91 11.15 7.35
C LEU A 65 2.49 12.24 8.35
N SER A 66 3.21 13.37 8.40
CA SER A 66 2.87 14.50 9.28
C SER A 66 1.47 15.06 9.02
N LEU A 67 1.03 15.05 7.75
CA LEU A 67 -0.31 15.50 7.34
C LEU A 67 -1.44 14.61 7.82
N THR A 68 -1.14 13.37 8.16
CA THR A 68 -2.15 12.40 8.62
C THR A 68 -2.41 12.51 10.12
N GLY A 69 -1.73 13.43 10.82
CA GLY A 69 -1.87 13.63 12.27
C GLY A 69 -1.37 12.44 13.11
N ARG A 70 -0.89 11.38 12.46
CA ARG A 70 -0.36 10.17 13.10
C ARG A 70 1.14 10.33 13.27
N LYS A 71 1.54 11.05 14.32
CA LYS A 71 2.90 10.90 14.86
C LYS A 71 3.06 9.44 15.32
N LYS A 72 4.25 8.89 15.05
CA LYS A 72 4.70 7.60 15.58
C LYS A 72 4.44 7.51 17.08
#